data_AF-A0A521ZTV7-F1
#
_entry.id   AF-A0A521ZTV7-F1
#
_cell.length_a   1.000
_cell.length_b   1.000
_cell.length_c   1.000
_cell.angle_alpha   90.00
_cell.angle_beta   90.00
_cell.angle_gamma   90.00
#
_symmetry.space_group_name_H-M   'P 1'
#
loop_
_entity.id
_entity.type
_entity.pdbx_description
1 polymer ?
#
loop_
_entity_poly.entity_id
_entity_poly.type
_entity_poly.pdbx_seq_one_letter_code
_entity_poly.pdbx_strand_id
1 'polypeptide(L)'
;MSPNRSKKIWFSLAGFLILALLAGGLLAMQSDPGKATEVQLTQVDYQKGTIIDSDFDGLTDQGEVQLFGTDPKSVDTDGDGFSDGVEQLRGTNPNDSSDPILPMNGAELASSFSNETPWVWYLTRSAALMGFVFLWLTVFLGLAIRNPLLKKIIEPVYSFDFHCFLASAALFWALIHSGSLLWEKVFPMGIKDIVVPFFFRYPRFVFNGVDYLALGIVALYLMVILVVTSYARCWMSQRFWRVLHFLNPLAFLFVVAHGVMIGTDLQANIPRLIFLAASGLLILLALPNIWMGIRSLFGAALLGDEPGEEGQTCEPSTRD
;
A
#
# COMPACT_ATOMS: atom_id res chain seq x y z
N MET A 1 10.72 44.70 2.34
CA MET A 1 10.75 43.62 3.38
C MET A 1 11.77 42.58 2.94
N SER A 2 12.79 42.29 3.75
CA SER A 2 13.96 41.52 3.30
C SER A 2 13.62 40.04 3.03
N PRO A 3 14.17 39.43 1.96
CA PRO A 3 13.83 38.07 1.50
C PRO A 3 14.34 36.95 2.42
N ASN A 4 14.89 37.30 3.59
CA ASN A 4 15.57 36.36 4.48
C ASN A 4 14.70 35.91 5.67
N ARG A 5 13.50 36.49 5.83
CA ARG A 5 12.59 36.14 6.94
C ARG A 5 11.62 35.01 6.58
N SER A 6 11.24 34.87 5.30
CA SER A 6 10.33 33.80 4.84
C SER A 6 11.00 32.43 4.75
N LYS A 7 12.31 32.38 4.44
CA LYS A 7 13.08 31.12 4.37
C LYS A 7 13.17 30.42 5.74
N LYS A 8 13.25 31.17 6.84
CA LYS A 8 13.31 30.58 8.19
C LYS A 8 11.99 29.95 8.66
N ILE A 9 10.85 30.41 8.16
CA ILE A 9 9.52 29.91 8.58
C ILE A 9 9.23 28.52 7.97
N TRP A 10 9.70 28.26 6.74
CA TRP A 10 9.55 26.95 6.09
C TRP A 10 10.49 25.87 6.65
N PHE A 11 11.70 26.23 7.08
CA PHE A 11 12.61 25.31 7.77
C PHE A 11 12.03 24.82 9.11
N SER A 12 11.23 25.65 9.79
CA SER A 12 10.54 25.23 11.01
C SER A 12 9.35 24.33 10.73
N LEU A 13 8.56 24.54 9.67
CA LEU A 13 7.36 23.72 9.40
C LEU A 13 7.68 22.33 8.84
N ALA A 14 8.67 22.20 7.95
CA ALA A 14 9.11 20.88 7.45
C ALA A 14 9.85 20.06 8.52
N GLY A 15 10.61 20.73 9.40
CA GLY A 15 11.22 20.10 10.58
C GLY A 15 10.19 19.70 11.64
N PHE A 16 9.12 20.49 11.84
CA PHE A 16 8.05 20.17 12.79
C PHE A 16 7.15 19.02 12.30
N LEU A 17 6.90 18.89 10.98
CA LEU A 17 6.16 17.75 10.44
C LEU A 17 6.94 16.43 10.64
N ILE A 18 8.26 16.46 10.44
CA ILE A 18 9.13 15.30 10.63
C ILE A 18 9.28 14.96 12.14
N LEU A 19 9.31 15.96 13.03
CA LEU A 19 9.33 15.71 14.49
C LEU A 19 7.95 15.31 15.05
N ALA A 20 6.84 15.82 14.50
CA ALA A 20 5.49 15.47 14.95
C ALA A 20 5.09 14.05 14.52
N LEU A 21 5.56 13.59 13.36
CA LEU A 21 5.38 12.20 12.90
C LEU A 21 6.27 11.20 13.67
N LEU A 22 7.39 11.66 14.25
CA LEU A 22 8.27 10.84 15.11
C LEU A 22 7.91 10.91 16.61
N ALA A 23 7.21 11.94 17.07
CA ALA A 23 6.79 12.10 18.46
C ALA A 23 5.41 11.49 18.79
N GLY A 24 4.58 11.21 17.77
CA GLY A 24 3.27 10.55 17.96
C GLY A 24 3.33 9.07 18.32
N GLY A 25 4.50 8.43 18.20
CA GLY A 25 4.71 6.99 18.42
C GLY A 25 5.22 6.58 19.81
N LEU A 26 5.43 7.51 20.76
CA LEU A 26 6.06 7.20 22.06
C LEU A 26 5.21 7.56 23.29
N LEU A 27 3.92 7.86 23.13
CA LEU A 27 3.00 8.10 24.25
C LEU A 27 1.62 7.48 23.97
N ALA A 28 1.62 6.16 23.81
CA ALA A 28 0.41 5.35 23.84
C ALA A 28 0.70 4.01 24.52
N MET A 29 1.23 4.06 25.75
CA MET A 29 1.05 2.95 26.68
C MET A 29 -0.08 3.30 27.63
N GLN A 30 -1.01 2.35 27.74
CA GLN A 30 -1.97 2.13 28.81
C GLN A 30 -3.44 2.42 28.47
N SER A 31 -4.08 1.42 27.85
CA SER A 31 -5.48 1.10 28.14
C SER A 31 -5.75 -0.39 27.85
N ASP A 32 -6.26 -1.06 28.87
CA ASP A 32 -6.66 -2.47 28.97
C ASP A 32 -7.72 -2.87 27.92
N PRO A 33 -7.66 -4.05 27.27
CA PRO A 33 -8.70 -4.49 26.34
C PRO A 33 -9.92 -5.02 27.13
N GLY A 34 -10.96 -4.18 27.21
CA GLY A 34 -12.27 -4.58 27.74
C GLY A 34 -12.96 -5.64 26.86
N LYS A 35 -13.45 -6.69 27.53
CA LYS A 35 -14.33 -7.79 27.08
C LYS A 35 -15.13 -7.56 25.79
N ALA A 36 -14.94 -8.48 24.84
CA ALA A 36 -15.83 -8.70 23.71
C ALA A 36 -17.15 -9.34 24.18
N THR A 37 -18.27 -8.79 23.70
CA THR A 37 -19.61 -9.35 23.86
C THR A 37 -19.88 -10.32 22.72
N GLU A 38 -20.33 -11.53 23.06
CA GLU A 38 -20.64 -12.64 22.15
C GLU A 38 -21.87 -12.29 21.27
N VAL A 39 -21.70 -12.31 19.95
CA VAL A 39 -22.78 -12.13 18.95
C VAL A 39 -23.06 -13.48 18.29
N GLN A 40 -24.33 -13.87 18.26
CA GLN A 40 -24.80 -15.16 17.76
C GLN A 40 -24.76 -15.25 16.22
N LEU A 41 -24.12 -16.33 15.73
CA LEU A 41 -24.33 -17.09 14.49
C LEU A 41 -25.04 -16.40 13.29
N THR A 42 -24.46 -15.33 12.76
CA THR A 42 -24.60 -14.85 11.37
C THR A 42 -23.26 -14.38 10.78
N GLN A 43 -22.16 -14.69 11.46
CA GLN A 43 -20.82 -14.29 11.05
C GLN A 43 -20.00 -15.53 10.77
N VAL A 44 -19.35 -15.57 9.60
CA VAL A 44 -18.32 -16.55 9.27
C VAL A 44 -17.24 -16.47 10.34
N ASP A 45 -16.90 -17.60 10.94
CA ASP A 45 -16.00 -17.65 12.08
C ASP A 45 -14.53 -17.65 11.64
N TYR A 46 -14.02 -16.49 11.21
CA TYR A 46 -12.65 -16.34 10.70
C TYR A 46 -11.54 -16.52 11.75
N GLN A 47 -11.79 -17.16 12.90
CA GLN A 47 -10.92 -17.20 14.10
C GLN A 47 -9.48 -17.69 13.84
N LYS A 48 -9.21 -18.34 12.70
CA LYS A 48 -7.90 -18.94 12.43
C LYS A 48 -7.48 -19.01 10.96
N GLY A 49 -8.36 -18.63 10.03
CA GLY A 49 -8.16 -18.82 8.60
C GLY A 49 -7.86 -17.51 7.86
N THR A 50 -7.09 -17.61 6.80
CA THR A 50 -7.02 -16.53 5.82
C THR A 50 -8.36 -16.41 5.10
N ILE A 51 -8.85 -15.18 4.92
CA ILE A 51 -9.98 -14.90 4.04
C ILE A 51 -9.51 -14.96 2.58
N ILE A 52 -9.77 -16.11 1.95
CA ILE A 52 -9.51 -16.39 0.53
C ILE A 52 -10.87 -16.44 -0.16
N ASP A 53 -10.88 -16.07 -1.44
CA ASP A 53 -11.96 -16.24 -2.41
C ASP A 53 -11.23 -16.84 -3.62
N SER A 54 -11.33 -18.16 -3.77
CA SER A 54 -10.45 -18.97 -4.61
C SER A 54 -10.87 -18.98 -6.09
N ASP A 55 -12.14 -18.74 -6.39
CA ASP A 55 -12.70 -18.69 -7.74
C ASP A 55 -13.16 -17.29 -8.18
N PHE A 56 -13.11 -16.31 -7.28
CA PHE A 56 -13.36 -14.89 -7.52
C PHE A 56 -14.80 -14.54 -7.84
N ASP A 57 -15.75 -15.30 -7.29
CA ASP A 57 -17.17 -15.11 -7.52
C ASP A 57 -17.84 -14.11 -6.54
N GLY A 58 -17.10 -13.71 -5.48
CA GLY A 58 -17.53 -12.75 -4.48
C GLY A 58 -17.87 -13.34 -3.11
N LEU A 59 -17.82 -14.66 -2.95
CA LEU A 59 -17.90 -15.36 -1.68
C LEU A 59 -16.50 -15.77 -1.21
N THR A 60 -16.29 -15.80 0.11
CA THR A 60 -15.01 -16.27 0.66
C THR A 60 -15.06 -17.79 0.82
N ASP A 61 -13.99 -18.54 0.56
CA ASP A 61 -13.94 -20.02 0.69
C ASP A 61 -14.53 -20.50 2.03
N GLN A 62 -14.26 -19.76 3.09
CA GLN A 62 -14.75 -20.09 4.42
C GLN A 62 -16.25 -19.79 4.57
N GLY A 63 -16.74 -18.71 3.97
CA GLY A 63 -18.16 -18.37 3.91
C GLY A 63 -18.95 -19.37 3.08
N GLU A 64 -18.40 -19.78 1.93
CA GLU A 64 -18.95 -20.84 1.09
C GLU A 64 -19.10 -22.13 1.87
N VAL A 65 -18.05 -22.61 2.52
CA VAL A 65 -18.13 -23.86 3.32
C VAL A 65 -19.01 -23.72 4.56
N GLN A 66 -18.98 -22.58 5.27
CA GLN A 66 -19.65 -22.44 6.56
C GLN A 66 -21.11 -21.99 6.48
N LEU A 67 -21.47 -21.22 5.45
CA LEU A 67 -22.80 -20.61 5.34
C LEU A 67 -23.59 -21.15 4.15
N PHE A 68 -22.96 -21.30 2.99
CA PHE A 68 -23.68 -21.51 1.73
C PHE A 68 -23.62 -22.95 1.23
N GLY A 69 -22.65 -23.75 1.67
CA GLY A 69 -22.45 -25.13 1.24
C GLY A 69 -21.93 -25.29 -0.19
N THR A 70 -21.42 -24.22 -0.79
CA THR A 70 -20.91 -24.19 -2.18
C THR A 70 -19.45 -24.69 -2.27
N ASP A 71 -18.96 -24.97 -3.49
CA ASP A 71 -17.58 -25.38 -3.74
C ASP A 71 -16.67 -24.15 -3.93
N PRO A 72 -15.70 -23.89 -3.03
CA PRO A 72 -14.82 -22.71 -3.12
C PRO A 72 -13.94 -22.59 -4.36
N LYS A 73 -14.03 -23.54 -5.28
CA LYS A 73 -13.24 -23.57 -6.52
C LYS A 73 -14.14 -23.51 -7.75
N SER A 74 -15.44 -23.41 -7.57
CA SER A 74 -16.43 -23.38 -8.63
C SER A 74 -17.18 -22.07 -8.56
N VAL A 75 -16.92 -21.21 -9.54
CA VAL A 75 -17.66 -19.95 -9.70
C VAL A 75 -19.18 -20.19 -9.70
N ASP A 76 -19.63 -21.35 -10.19
CA ASP A 76 -21.02 -21.78 -10.33
C ASP A 76 -21.10 -23.24 -9.85
N THR A 77 -21.57 -23.47 -8.62
CA THR A 77 -21.54 -24.79 -7.97
C THR A 77 -22.59 -25.74 -8.55
N ASP A 78 -23.77 -25.25 -8.92
CA ASP A 78 -24.87 -26.08 -9.41
C ASP A 78 -24.98 -26.16 -10.94
N GLY A 79 -24.23 -25.32 -11.66
CA GLY A 79 -24.03 -25.37 -13.10
C GLY A 79 -25.16 -24.76 -13.91
N ASP A 80 -25.96 -23.85 -13.34
CA ASP A 80 -27.10 -23.22 -14.01
C ASP A 80 -26.72 -22.00 -14.88
N GLY A 81 -25.47 -21.54 -14.75
CA GLY A 81 -24.90 -20.43 -15.49
C GLY A 81 -24.85 -19.11 -14.73
N PHE A 82 -25.23 -19.08 -13.45
CA PHE A 82 -25.01 -17.97 -12.53
C PHE A 82 -23.94 -18.33 -11.50
N SER A 83 -23.22 -17.32 -11.02
CA SER A 83 -22.18 -17.59 -10.02
C SER A 83 -22.78 -17.66 -8.62
N ASP A 84 -22.18 -18.44 -7.71
CA ASP A 84 -22.72 -18.65 -6.37
C ASP A 84 -22.89 -17.32 -5.63
N GLY A 85 -21.91 -16.42 -5.78
CA GLY A 85 -21.96 -15.05 -5.27
C GLY A 85 -23.06 -14.19 -5.90
N VAL A 86 -23.43 -14.41 -7.17
CA VAL A 86 -24.54 -13.70 -7.82
C VAL A 86 -25.89 -14.24 -7.35
N GLU A 87 -25.98 -15.54 -7.10
CA GLU A 87 -27.19 -16.17 -6.58
C GLU A 87 -27.45 -15.78 -5.15
N GLN A 88 -26.41 -15.81 -4.33
CA GLN A 88 -26.44 -15.30 -2.96
C GLN A 88 -26.85 -13.81 -2.95
N LEU A 89 -26.27 -12.99 -3.84
CA LEU A 89 -26.67 -11.59 -4.07
C LEU A 89 -28.15 -11.43 -4.43
N ARG A 90 -28.74 -12.43 -5.08
CA ARG A 90 -30.14 -12.42 -5.52
C ARG A 90 -31.08 -13.11 -4.53
N GLY A 91 -30.54 -13.68 -3.45
CA GLY A 91 -31.30 -14.47 -2.49
C GLY A 91 -31.83 -15.78 -3.09
N THR A 92 -31.22 -16.26 -4.17
CA THR A 92 -31.44 -17.59 -4.72
C THR A 92 -30.44 -18.57 -4.09
N ASN A 93 -30.69 -19.85 -4.25
CA ASN A 93 -29.89 -20.91 -3.65
C ASN A 93 -28.79 -21.38 -4.63
N PRO A 94 -27.50 -21.14 -4.33
CA PRO A 94 -26.38 -21.51 -5.20
C PRO A 94 -26.09 -23.02 -5.31
N ASN A 95 -27.00 -23.84 -4.81
CA ASN A 95 -26.94 -25.30 -4.90
C ASN A 95 -28.21 -25.88 -5.54
N ASP A 96 -29.05 -25.03 -6.14
CA ASP A 96 -30.29 -25.41 -6.79
C ASP A 96 -30.44 -24.75 -8.16
N SER A 97 -29.93 -25.46 -9.18
CA SER A 97 -30.01 -25.06 -10.59
C SER A 97 -31.42 -24.86 -11.16
N SER A 98 -32.46 -25.10 -10.36
CA SER A 98 -33.86 -24.85 -10.70
C SER A 98 -34.43 -23.59 -10.03
N ASP A 99 -33.66 -22.89 -9.21
CA ASP A 99 -34.06 -21.64 -8.55
C ASP A 99 -34.15 -20.51 -9.59
N PRO A 100 -35.36 -19.97 -9.86
CA PRO A 100 -35.53 -19.02 -10.94
C PRO A 100 -34.90 -17.66 -10.59
N ILE A 101 -33.79 -17.32 -11.24
CA ILE A 101 -33.32 -15.94 -11.22
C ILE A 101 -34.26 -15.02 -12.00
N LEU A 102 -35.14 -14.35 -11.28
CA LEU A 102 -36.04 -13.34 -11.84
C LEU A 102 -35.24 -12.09 -12.28
N PRO A 103 -35.58 -11.46 -13.41
CA PRO A 103 -34.95 -10.21 -13.83
C PRO A 103 -35.23 -9.11 -12.79
N MET A 104 -34.20 -8.71 -12.04
CA MET A 104 -34.29 -7.68 -11.00
C MET A 104 -34.75 -6.33 -11.56
N ASN A 105 -35.65 -5.67 -10.84
CA ASN A 105 -35.90 -4.25 -11.06
C ASN A 105 -34.79 -3.41 -10.39
N GLY A 106 -34.67 -2.13 -10.78
CA GLY A 106 -33.58 -1.27 -10.31
C GLY A 106 -33.52 -1.03 -8.79
N ALA A 107 -34.61 -1.26 -8.06
CA ALA A 107 -34.64 -1.11 -6.61
C ALA A 107 -34.08 -2.35 -5.89
N GLU A 108 -34.38 -3.55 -6.40
CA GLU A 108 -33.81 -4.81 -5.91
C GLU A 108 -32.31 -4.89 -6.17
N LEU A 109 -31.86 -4.47 -7.37
CA LEU A 109 -30.44 -4.34 -7.70
C LEU A 109 -29.71 -3.39 -6.75
N ALA A 110 -30.32 -2.27 -6.38
CA ALA A 110 -29.72 -1.34 -5.42
C ALA A 110 -29.65 -1.92 -3.99
N SER A 111 -30.60 -2.78 -3.62
CA SER A 111 -30.65 -3.42 -2.30
C SER A 111 -29.67 -4.58 -2.16
N SER A 112 -29.41 -5.35 -3.22
CA SER A 112 -28.46 -6.46 -3.19
C SER A 112 -27.02 -5.98 -3.02
N PHE A 113 -26.63 -4.87 -3.68
CA PHE A 113 -25.35 -4.19 -3.42
C PHE A 113 -25.19 -3.67 -1.97
N SER A 114 -26.27 -3.56 -1.20
CA SER A 114 -26.24 -3.02 0.16
C SER A 114 -26.06 -4.09 1.25
N ASN A 115 -26.37 -5.35 0.95
CA ASN A 115 -26.35 -6.48 1.88
C ASN A 115 -25.14 -7.41 1.73
N GLU A 116 -24.34 -7.29 0.67
CA GLU A 116 -23.22 -8.21 0.39
C GLU A 116 -21.85 -7.52 0.43
N THR A 117 -20.78 -8.30 0.27
CA THR A 117 -19.35 -7.91 0.40
C THR A 117 -19.16 -6.44 0.04
N PRO A 118 -18.92 -5.56 1.06
CA PRO A 118 -19.03 -4.13 0.85
C PRO A 118 -18.17 -3.68 -0.34
N TRP A 119 -18.65 -2.79 -1.21
CA TRP A 119 -17.83 -2.17 -2.27
C TRP A 119 -16.46 -1.68 -1.74
N VAL A 120 -16.42 -1.34 -0.45
CA VAL A 120 -15.24 -0.98 0.32
C VAL A 120 -14.18 -2.08 0.31
N TRP A 121 -14.57 -3.35 0.42
CA TRP A 121 -13.68 -4.51 0.39
C TRP A 121 -12.92 -4.57 -0.94
N TYR A 122 -13.64 -4.51 -2.07
CA TYR A 122 -13.02 -4.49 -3.40
C TYR A 122 -12.16 -3.24 -3.58
N LEU A 123 -12.68 -2.06 -3.22
CA LEU A 123 -11.94 -0.81 -3.35
C LEU A 123 -10.63 -0.82 -2.56
N THR A 124 -10.66 -1.30 -1.31
CA THR A 124 -9.48 -1.36 -0.43
C THR A 124 -8.39 -2.22 -1.06
N ARG A 125 -8.75 -3.40 -1.58
CA ARG A 125 -7.81 -4.37 -2.16
C ARG A 125 -7.29 -3.92 -3.53
N SER A 126 -8.18 -3.49 -4.41
CA SER A 126 -7.79 -2.95 -5.73
C SER A 126 -6.90 -1.71 -5.58
N ALA A 127 -7.20 -0.82 -4.62
CA ALA A 127 -6.35 0.33 -4.35
C ALA A 127 -4.97 -0.07 -3.81
N ALA A 128 -4.85 -1.09 -2.97
CA ALA A 128 -3.56 -1.61 -2.52
C ALA A 128 -2.71 -2.13 -3.69
N LEU A 129 -3.31 -2.96 -4.56
CA LEU A 129 -2.62 -3.54 -5.72
C LEU A 129 -2.20 -2.45 -6.72
N MET A 130 -3.09 -1.52 -7.05
CA MET A 130 -2.75 -0.39 -7.93
C MET A 130 -1.66 0.49 -7.31
N GLY A 131 -1.76 0.78 -6.01
CA GLY A 131 -0.72 1.50 -5.27
C GLY A 131 0.64 0.81 -5.37
N PHE A 132 0.69 -0.51 -5.22
CA PHE A 132 1.90 -1.30 -5.40
C PHE A 132 2.43 -1.26 -6.83
N VAL A 133 1.58 -1.38 -7.85
CA VAL A 133 2.01 -1.30 -9.27
C VAL A 133 2.67 0.05 -9.57
N PHE A 134 2.04 1.16 -9.17
CA PHE A 134 2.62 2.49 -9.38
C PHE A 134 3.90 2.70 -8.56
N LEU A 135 3.95 2.20 -7.33
CA LEU A 135 5.16 2.25 -6.50
C LEU A 135 6.29 1.44 -7.14
N TRP A 136 5.99 0.22 -7.61
CA TRP A 136 6.94 -0.65 -8.27
C TRP A 136 7.50 0.01 -9.54
N LEU A 137 6.64 0.58 -10.39
CA LEU A 137 7.06 1.32 -11.59
C LEU A 137 7.96 2.51 -11.25
N THR A 138 7.60 3.27 -10.21
CA THR A 138 8.38 4.42 -9.73
C THR A 138 9.79 4.01 -9.32
N VAL A 139 9.90 2.97 -8.48
CA VAL A 139 11.19 2.45 -7.99
C VAL A 139 11.98 1.79 -9.13
N PHE A 140 11.32 0.98 -9.96
CA PHE A 140 11.92 0.33 -11.12
C PHE A 140 12.59 1.35 -12.04
N LEU A 141 11.87 2.38 -12.47
CA LEU A 141 12.41 3.40 -13.37
C LEU A 141 13.59 4.15 -12.74
N GLY A 142 13.50 4.48 -11.45
CA GLY A 142 14.58 5.13 -10.70
C GLY A 142 15.86 4.29 -10.58
N LEU A 143 15.72 2.96 -10.46
CA LEU A 143 16.84 2.02 -10.45
C LEU A 143 17.36 1.73 -11.87
N ALA A 144 16.46 1.57 -12.83
CA ALA A 144 16.78 1.14 -14.19
C ALA A 144 17.53 2.22 -14.98
N ILE A 145 17.23 3.51 -14.79
CA ILE A 145 17.96 4.62 -15.44
C ILE A 145 19.44 4.69 -15.00
N ARG A 146 19.75 4.15 -13.81
CA ARG A 146 21.11 4.07 -13.26
C ARG A 146 21.83 2.78 -13.66
N ASN A 147 21.11 1.80 -14.21
CA ASN A 147 21.69 0.53 -14.62
C ASN A 147 22.20 0.62 -16.07
N PRO A 148 23.49 0.36 -16.34
CA PRO A 148 24.06 0.52 -17.68
C PRO A 148 23.42 -0.40 -18.74
N LEU A 149 22.87 -1.54 -18.32
CA LEU A 149 22.20 -2.49 -19.22
C LEU A 149 20.82 -1.99 -19.65
N LEU A 150 20.11 -1.30 -18.76
CA LEU A 150 18.74 -0.85 -18.98
C LEU A 150 18.66 0.61 -19.44
N LYS A 151 19.69 1.41 -19.18
CA LYS A 151 19.69 2.86 -19.46
C LYS A 151 19.23 3.19 -20.88
N LYS A 152 19.77 2.52 -21.91
CA LYS A 152 19.43 2.79 -23.32
C LYS A 152 17.95 2.55 -23.65
N ILE A 153 17.30 1.61 -22.95
CA ILE A 153 15.89 1.27 -23.15
C ILE A 153 14.99 2.23 -22.40
N ILE A 154 15.41 2.66 -21.20
CA ILE A 154 14.59 3.44 -20.28
C ILE A 154 14.70 4.94 -20.51
N GLU A 155 15.87 5.44 -20.93
CA GLU A 155 16.13 6.87 -21.16
C GLU A 155 15.11 7.58 -22.07
N PRO A 156 14.58 6.98 -23.16
CA PRO A 156 13.57 7.62 -23.99
C PRO A 156 12.21 7.83 -23.30
N VAL A 157 11.88 7.03 -22.30
CA VAL A 157 10.57 7.04 -21.60
C VAL A 157 10.67 7.73 -20.24
N TYR A 158 11.88 7.83 -19.68
CA TYR A 158 12.10 8.39 -18.37
C TYR A 158 12.22 9.92 -18.40
N SER A 159 11.42 10.57 -17.55
CA SER A 159 11.64 11.96 -17.14
C SER A 159 11.46 12.09 -15.63
N PHE A 160 12.08 13.12 -15.03
CA PHE A 160 11.89 13.37 -13.60
C PHE A 160 10.42 13.68 -13.26
N ASP A 161 9.73 14.42 -14.12
CA ASP A 161 8.31 14.74 -13.94
C ASP A 161 7.45 13.48 -14.02
N PHE A 162 7.76 12.56 -14.93
CA PHE A 162 7.05 11.28 -15.03
C PHE A 162 7.31 10.38 -13.80
N HIS A 163 8.53 10.37 -13.28
CA HIS A 163 8.85 9.70 -12.02
C HIS A 163 8.02 10.27 -10.84
N CYS A 164 7.91 11.60 -10.75
CA CYS A 164 7.09 12.26 -9.71
C CYS A 164 5.59 11.99 -9.89
N PHE A 165 5.10 11.92 -11.14
CA PHE A 165 3.72 11.55 -11.45
C PHE A 165 3.40 10.13 -10.97
N LEU A 166 4.24 9.14 -11.30
CA LEU A 166 4.05 7.76 -10.86
C LEU A 166 4.11 7.64 -9.32
N ALA A 167 5.02 8.37 -8.67
CA ALA A 167 5.11 8.42 -7.21
C ALA A 167 3.83 9.00 -6.59
N SER A 168 3.26 10.04 -7.20
CA SER A 168 2.01 10.65 -6.77
C SER A 168 0.81 9.73 -6.99
N ALA A 169 0.78 9.00 -8.10
CA ALA A 169 -0.23 7.99 -8.36
C ALA A 169 -0.17 6.85 -7.32
N ALA A 170 1.03 6.39 -6.96
CA ALA A 170 1.21 5.41 -5.90
C ALA A 170 0.67 5.91 -4.56
N LEU A 171 0.99 7.17 -4.19
CA LEU A 171 0.47 7.80 -2.97
C LEU A 171 -1.05 7.97 -2.99
N PHE A 172 -1.62 8.38 -4.12
CA PHE A 172 -3.07 8.52 -4.30
C PHE A 172 -3.79 7.19 -4.02
N TRP A 173 -3.34 6.11 -4.63
CA TRP A 173 -3.94 4.79 -4.42
C TRP A 173 -3.69 4.26 -2.99
N ALA A 174 -2.54 4.54 -2.39
CA ALA A 174 -2.27 4.21 -0.99
C ALA A 174 -3.21 4.97 -0.02
N LEU A 175 -3.55 6.23 -0.33
CA LEU A 175 -4.51 7.01 0.45
C LEU A 175 -5.94 6.50 0.30
N ILE A 176 -6.35 6.05 -0.90
CA ILE A 176 -7.64 5.37 -1.10
C ILE A 176 -7.66 4.06 -0.31
N HIS A 177 -6.61 3.25 -0.41
CA HIS A 177 -6.47 2.01 0.35
C HIS A 177 -6.61 2.25 1.85
N SER A 178 -5.85 3.21 2.41
CA SER A 178 -5.92 3.54 3.83
C SER A 178 -7.26 4.15 4.25
N GLY A 179 -7.80 5.06 3.44
CA GLY A 179 -9.04 5.77 3.76
C GLY A 179 -10.29 4.89 3.67
N SER A 180 -10.34 3.98 2.69
CA SER A 180 -11.48 3.07 2.51
C SER A 180 -11.69 2.14 3.72
N LEU A 181 -10.64 1.77 4.45
CA LEU A 181 -10.72 0.98 5.68
C LEU A 181 -11.65 1.57 6.76
N LEU A 182 -11.91 2.89 6.75
CA LEU A 182 -12.85 3.53 7.69
C LEU A 182 -14.32 3.13 7.45
N TRP A 183 -14.63 2.61 6.26
CA TRP A 183 -15.97 2.16 5.89
C TRP A 183 -16.10 0.63 5.87
N GLU A 184 -15.05 -0.08 6.29
CA GLU A 184 -15.04 -1.54 6.26
C GLU A 184 -15.96 -2.10 7.36
N LYS A 185 -16.97 -2.87 6.97
CA LYS A 185 -17.97 -3.41 7.89
C LYS A 185 -17.46 -4.67 8.60
N VAL A 186 -16.62 -5.47 7.95
CA VAL A 186 -16.09 -6.73 8.52
C VAL A 186 -15.06 -6.42 9.61
N PHE A 187 -14.27 -5.36 9.43
CA PHE A 187 -13.23 -4.92 10.36
C PHE A 187 -13.31 -3.41 10.59
N PRO A 188 -14.22 -2.94 11.46
CA PRO A 188 -14.47 -1.52 11.64
C PRO A 188 -13.24 -0.83 12.24
N MET A 189 -12.47 -0.12 11.41
CA MET A 189 -11.31 0.64 11.84
C MET A 189 -11.67 2.08 12.16
N GLY A 190 -11.16 2.60 13.28
CA GLY A 190 -11.24 4.03 13.59
C GLY A 190 -10.09 4.81 12.94
N ILE A 191 -10.23 6.14 12.93
CA ILE A 191 -9.18 7.06 12.41
C ILE A 191 -7.81 6.81 13.07
N LYS A 192 -7.80 6.52 14.38
CA LYS A 192 -6.54 6.25 15.10
C LYS A 192 -5.86 4.97 14.61
N ASP A 193 -6.64 3.97 14.21
CA ASP A 193 -6.15 2.66 13.77
C ASP A 193 -5.41 2.75 12.42
N ILE A 194 -5.77 3.73 11.57
CA ILE A 194 -5.14 3.92 10.25
C ILE A 194 -4.13 5.06 10.20
N VAL A 195 -4.14 5.99 11.17
CA VAL A 195 -3.23 7.13 11.19
C VAL A 195 -2.12 6.96 12.21
N VAL A 196 -2.36 6.37 13.39
CA VAL A 196 -1.35 6.35 14.46
C VAL A 196 -0.59 5.02 14.41
N PRO A 197 0.71 5.01 14.05
CA PRO A 197 1.48 3.77 14.05
C PRO A 197 1.57 3.21 15.47
N PHE A 198 1.54 1.88 15.60
CA PHE A 198 1.59 1.15 16.87
C PHE A 198 0.42 1.43 17.82
N PHE A 199 -0.70 1.94 17.30
CA PHE A 199 -1.93 2.03 18.07
C PHE A 199 -2.59 0.64 18.13
N PHE A 200 -2.42 -0.05 19.26
CA PHE A 200 -2.82 -1.45 19.42
C PHE A 200 -4.31 -1.62 19.70
N ARG A 201 -5.11 -1.86 18.65
CA ARG A 201 -6.47 -2.43 18.78
C ARG A 201 -6.62 -3.84 18.23
N TYR A 202 -5.76 -4.26 17.31
CA TYR A 202 -5.90 -5.52 16.58
C TYR A 202 -4.63 -6.38 16.70
N PRO A 203 -4.52 -7.22 17.75
CA PRO A 203 -3.35 -8.07 17.97
C PRO A 203 -3.02 -9.01 16.81
N ARG A 204 -4.01 -9.35 15.98
CA ARG A 204 -3.86 -10.20 14.79
C ARG A 204 -2.89 -9.67 13.72
N PHE A 205 -2.54 -8.39 13.75
CA PHE A 205 -1.57 -7.80 12.82
C PHE A 205 -0.14 -7.76 13.38
N VAL A 206 0.07 -8.31 14.59
CA VAL A 206 1.36 -8.42 15.25
C VAL A 206 1.86 -9.86 15.14
N PHE A 207 2.95 -10.08 14.41
CA PHE A 207 3.63 -11.38 14.36
C PHE A 207 5.09 -11.22 14.78
N ASN A 208 5.59 -12.13 15.63
CA ASN A 208 6.96 -12.10 16.16
C ASN A 208 7.34 -10.74 16.79
N GLY A 209 6.39 -10.06 17.44
CA GLY A 209 6.61 -8.75 18.06
C GLY A 209 6.69 -7.57 17.09
N VAL A 210 6.42 -7.78 15.79
CA VAL A 210 6.38 -6.73 14.77
C VAL A 210 4.93 -6.44 14.39
N ASP A 211 4.53 -5.17 14.47
CA ASP A 211 3.23 -4.69 14.02
C ASP A 211 3.28 -4.31 12.53
N TYR A 212 2.71 -5.16 11.68
CA TYR A 212 2.74 -4.98 10.23
C TYR A 212 1.74 -3.94 9.73
N LEU A 213 0.70 -3.61 10.51
CA LEU A 213 -0.17 -2.46 10.21
C LEU A 213 0.61 -1.16 10.45
N ALA A 214 1.33 -1.06 11.56
CA ALA A 214 2.18 0.08 11.85
C ALA A 214 3.26 0.31 10.77
N LEU A 215 3.85 -0.75 10.23
CA LEU A 215 4.78 -0.63 9.09
C LEU A 215 4.12 0.02 7.87
N GLY A 216 2.86 -0.33 7.56
CA GLY A 216 2.09 0.30 6.49
C GLY A 216 1.86 1.79 6.73
N ILE A 217 1.51 2.18 7.95
CA ILE A 217 1.31 3.58 8.34
C ILE A 217 2.62 4.38 8.23
N VAL A 218 3.73 3.83 8.74
CA VAL A 218 5.05 4.46 8.62
C VAL A 218 5.48 4.57 7.15
N ALA A 219 5.21 3.54 6.34
CA ALA A 219 5.48 3.59 4.91
C ALA A 219 4.68 4.70 4.21
N LEU A 220 3.39 4.86 4.53
CA LEU A 220 2.56 5.93 4.01
C LEU A 220 3.13 7.31 4.36
N TYR A 221 3.57 7.50 5.60
CA TYR A 221 4.23 8.74 6.03
C TYR A 221 5.50 9.03 5.24
N LEU A 222 6.35 8.02 5.05
CA LEU A 222 7.56 8.16 4.24
C LEU A 222 7.19 8.51 2.80
N MET A 223 6.19 7.85 2.20
CA MET A 223 5.72 8.17 0.84
C MET A 223 5.27 9.62 0.71
N VAL A 224 4.48 10.13 1.66
CA VAL A 224 4.06 11.55 1.68
C VAL A 224 5.29 12.47 1.73
N ILE A 225 6.23 12.22 2.64
CA ILE A 225 7.46 13.03 2.78
C ILE A 225 8.27 13.01 1.49
N LEU A 226 8.47 11.83 0.89
CA LEU A 226 9.26 11.63 -0.32
C LEU A 226 8.64 12.32 -1.54
N VAL A 227 7.31 12.25 -1.71
CA VAL A 227 6.61 12.93 -2.80
C VAL A 227 6.69 14.44 -2.62
N VAL A 228 6.32 14.95 -1.44
CA VAL A 228 6.32 16.40 -1.15
C VAL A 228 7.73 16.99 -1.32
N THR A 229 8.75 16.31 -0.79
CA THR A 229 10.14 16.79 -0.88
C THR A 229 10.70 16.70 -2.29
N SER A 230 10.21 15.79 -3.13
CA SER A 230 10.60 15.71 -4.54
C SER A 230 10.03 16.85 -5.39
N TYR A 231 8.79 17.29 -5.13
CA TYR A 231 8.25 18.52 -5.73
C TYR A 231 8.90 19.78 -5.16
N ALA A 232 9.15 19.81 -3.85
CA ALA A 232 9.82 20.92 -3.18
C ALA A 232 11.36 20.93 -3.33
N ARG A 233 11.93 20.08 -4.21
CA ARG A 233 13.39 19.90 -4.35
C ARG A 233 14.14 21.21 -4.62
N CYS A 234 13.50 22.17 -5.29
CA CYS A 234 14.08 23.48 -5.62
C CYS A 234 14.14 24.43 -4.40
N TRP A 235 13.41 24.13 -3.33
CA TRP A 235 13.35 24.95 -2.12
C TRP A 235 14.27 24.43 -1.01
N MET A 236 15.00 23.35 -1.26
CA MET A 236 15.92 22.73 -0.30
C MET A 236 17.28 22.42 -0.94
N SER A 237 18.28 22.13 -0.10
CA SER A 237 19.60 21.77 -0.61
C SER A 237 19.58 20.39 -1.27
N GLN A 238 20.37 20.22 -2.34
CA GLN A 238 20.47 18.94 -3.05
C GLN A 238 21.02 17.81 -2.18
N ARG A 239 21.85 18.13 -1.17
CA ARG A 239 22.33 17.15 -0.18
C ARG A 239 21.19 16.66 0.70
N PHE A 240 20.39 17.58 1.25
CA PHE A 240 19.27 17.25 2.10
C PHE A 240 18.18 16.45 1.35
N TRP A 241 17.81 16.89 0.14
CA TRP A 241 16.86 16.15 -0.70
C TRP A 241 17.35 14.72 -0.98
N ARG A 242 18.63 14.54 -1.32
CA ARG A 242 19.21 13.20 -1.55
C ARG A 242 19.14 12.31 -0.30
N VAL A 243 19.42 12.85 0.88
CA VAL A 243 19.33 12.11 2.15
C VAL A 243 17.90 11.64 2.38
N LEU A 244 16.91 12.53 2.23
CA LEU A 244 15.50 12.16 2.36
C LEU A 244 15.09 11.12 1.31
N HIS A 245 15.47 11.33 0.05
CA HIS A 245 15.15 10.41 -1.03
C HIS A 245 15.78 9.02 -0.83
N PHE A 246 16.89 8.93 -0.09
CA PHE A 246 17.53 7.66 0.27
C PHE A 246 16.74 6.84 1.32
N LEU A 247 15.63 7.38 1.86
CA LEU A 247 14.69 6.62 2.67
C LEU A 247 13.77 5.70 1.84
N ASN A 248 13.77 5.84 0.51
CA ASN A 248 12.95 5.02 -0.40
C ASN A 248 13.08 3.49 -0.16
N PRO A 249 14.29 2.89 -0.01
CA PRO A 249 14.42 1.46 0.24
C PRO A 249 13.75 1.02 1.54
N LEU A 250 13.78 1.87 2.58
CA LEU A 250 13.13 1.59 3.85
C LEU A 250 11.59 1.65 3.70
N ALA A 251 11.07 2.67 3.02
CA ALA A 251 9.65 2.77 2.72
C ALA A 251 9.16 1.55 1.93
N PHE A 252 9.90 1.16 0.88
CA PHE A 252 9.57 -0.01 0.06
C PHE A 252 9.58 -1.31 0.87
N LEU A 253 10.59 -1.50 1.73
CA LEU A 253 10.67 -2.67 2.62
C LEU A 253 9.44 -2.74 3.54
N PHE A 254 9.01 -1.62 4.11
CA PHE A 254 7.83 -1.57 4.96
C PHE A 254 6.54 -1.88 4.20
N VAL A 255 6.37 -1.38 2.96
CA VAL A 255 5.22 -1.74 2.10
C VAL A 255 5.21 -3.23 1.80
N VAL A 256 6.36 -3.82 1.43
CA VAL A 256 6.47 -5.26 1.13
C VAL A 256 6.16 -6.11 2.36
N ALA A 257 6.73 -5.76 3.52
CA ALA A 257 6.48 -6.48 4.76
C ALA A 257 5.02 -6.39 5.20
N HIS A 258 4.42 -5.20 5.12
CA HIS A 258 3.00 -4.96 5.35
C HIS A 258 2.14 -5.84 4.42
N GLY A 259 2.34 -5.73 3.11
CA GLY A 259 1.56 -6.47 2.12
C GLY A 259 1.64 -7.99 2.32
N VAL A 260 2.84 -8.55 2.45
CA VAL A 260 3.02 -10.02 2.54
C VAL A 260 2.41 -10.60 3.81
N MET A 261 2.43 -9.84 4.91
CA MET A 261 2.04 -10.37 6.21
C MET A 261 0.56 -10.20 6.53
N ILE A 262 -0.06 -9.11 6.06
CA ILE A 262 -1.48 -8.84 6.35
C ILE A 262 -2.37 -8.78 5.10
N GLY A 263 -1.79 -8.67 3.90
CA GLY A 263 -2.55 -8.62 2.66
C GLY A 263 -3.19 -9.97 2.37
N THR A 264 -4.52 -10.02 2.41
CA THR A 264 -5.32 -11.23 2.15
C THR A 264 -5.12 -11.75 0.73
N ASP A 265 -4.98 -10.87 -0.27
CA ASP A 265 -4.67 -11.25 -1.65
C ASP A 265 -3.35 -12.02 -1.79
N LEU A 266 -2.36 -11.72 -0.94
CA LEU A 266 -1.01 -12.30 -0.99
C LEU A 266 -0.87 -13.59 -0.19
N GLN A 267 -1.98 -14.14 0.30
CA GLN A 267 -1.99 -15.44 0.96
C GLN A 267 -2.22 -16.57 -0.04
N ALA A 268 -2.81 -16.27 -1.20
CA ALA A 268 -2.86 -17.17 -2.34
C ALA A 268 -1.45 -17.33 -2.96
N ASN A 269 -1.10 -18.56 -3.35
CA ASN A 269 0.26 -18.91 -3.78
C ASN A 269 0.73 -18.11 -5.01
N ILE A 270 -0.12 -17.97 -6.02
CA ILE A 270 0.24 -17.32 -7.29
C ILE A 270 0.44 -15.80 -7.10
N PRO A 271 -0.52 -15.03 -6.56
CA PRO A 271 -0.32 -13.60 -6.29
C PRO A 271 0.89 -13.33 -5.40
N ARG A 272 1.09 -14.14 -4.36
CA ARG A 272 2.26 -14.04 -3.47
C ARG A 272 3.56 -14.21 -4.23
N LEU A 273 3.66 -15.23 -5.08
CA LEU A 273 4.87 -15.51 -5.85
C LEU A 273 5.17 -14.36 -6.82
N ILE A 274 4.16 -13.85 -7.53
CA ILE A 274 4.31 -12.70 -8.44
C ILE A 274 4.79 -11.48 -7.66
N PHE A 275 4.17 -11.17 -6.53
CA PHE A 275 4.53 -10.04 -5.67
C PHE A 275 5.98 -10.14 -5.15
N LEU A 276 6.37 -11.32 -4.66
CA LEU A 276 7.72 -11.56 -4.15
C LEU A 276 8.76 -11.55 -5.27
N ALA A 277 8.46 -12.11 -6.44
CA ALA A 277 9.35 -12.07 -7.60
C ALA A 277 9.54 -10.63 -8.11
N ALA A 278 8.47 -9.85 -8.19
CA ALA A 278 8.52 -8.43 -8.58
C ALA A 278 9.35 -7.60 -7.58
N SER A 279 9.18 -7.84 -6.28
CA SER A 279 9.96 -7.20 -5.22
C SER A 279 11.43 -7.63 -5.24
N GLY A 280 11.69 -8.93 -5.42
CA GLY A 280 13.02 -9.51 -5.55
C GLY A 280 13.79 -8.94 -6.73
N LEU A 281 13.13 -8.73 -7.87
CA LEU A 281 13.73 -8.08 -9.03
C LEU A 281 14.24 -6.67 -8.72
N LEU A 282 13.47 -5.85 -7.98
CA LEU A 282 13.91 -4.52 -7.57
C LEU A 282 15.10 -4.56 -6.61
N ILE A 283 15.12 -5.52 -5.68
CA ILE A 283 16.26 -5.74 -4.79
C ILE A 283 17.50 -6.09 -5.62
N LEU A 284 17.40 -7.02 -6.57
CA LEU A 284 18.49 -7.40 -7.46
C LEU A 284 19.01 -6.21 -8.28
N LEU A 285 18.11 -5.37 -8.81
CA LEU A 285 18.49 -4.15 -9.54
C LEU A 285 19.13 -3.09 -8.64
N ALA A 286 18.84 -3.08 -7.34
CA ALA A 286 19.42 -2.14 -6.38
C ALA A 286 20.84 -2.53 -5.95
N LEU A 287 21.19 -3.83 -5.91
CA LEU A 287 22.48 -4.32 -5.42
C LEU A 287 23.70 -3.67 -6.09
N PRO A 288 23.78 -3.54 -7.44
CA PRO A 288 24.92 -2.88 -8.08
C PRO A 288 25.06 -1.41 -7.67
N ASN A 289 23.94 -0.70 -7.49
CA ASN A 289 23.91 0.71 -7.12
C ASN A 289 24.41 0.90 -5.67
N ILE A 290 23.98 0.02 -4.76
CA ILE A 290 24.43 0.02 -3.36
C ILE A 290 25.93 -0.30 -3.30
N TRP A 291 26.38 -1.32 -4.03
CA TRP A 291 27.79 -1.71 -4.08
C TRP A 291 28.71 -0.59 -4.56
N MET A 292 28.33 0.12 -5.62
CA MET A 292 29.09 1.27 -6.11
C MET A 292 29.15 2.41 -5.07
N GLY A 293 28.05 2.68 -4.37
CA GLY A 293 28.01 3.68 -3.30
C GLY A 293 28.88 3.32 -2.10
N ILE A 294 28.93 2.05 -1.71
CA ILE A 294 29.82 1.58 -0.63
C ILE A 294 31.28 1.74 -1.05
N ARG A 295 31.63 1.35 -2.28
CA ARG A 295 32.99 1.50 -2.82
C ARG A 295 33.48 2.94 -2.86
N SER A 296 32.63 3.90 -3.22
CA SER A 296 33.01 5.31 -3.25
C SER A 296 33.26 5.88 -1.86
N LEU A 297 32.50 5.47 -0.84
CA LEU A 297 32.73 5.86 0.55
C LEU A 297 34.08 5.35 1.08
N PHE A 298 34.41 4.09 0.84
CA PHE A 298 35.71 3.53 1.22
C PHE A 298 36.87 4.15 0.43
N GLY A 299 36.67 4.44 -0.85
CA GLY A 299 37.67 5.12 -1.69
C GLY A 299 37.96 6.56 -1.23
N ALA A 300 36.93 7.34 -0.90
CA ALA A 300 37.08 8.71 -0.39
C ALA A 300 37.75 8.74 0.99
N ALA A 301 37.39 7.79 1.87
CA ALA A 301 38.02 7.65 3.19
C ALA A 301 39.51 7.29 3.13
N LEU A 302 39.94 6.60 2.07
CA LEU A 302 41.35 6.25 1.84
C LEU A 302 42.16 7.37 1.17
N LEU A 303 41.51 8.28 0.45
CA LEU A 303 42.18 9.34 -0.33
C LEU A 303 42.13 10.73 0.29
N GLY A 304 41.30 10.95 1.32
CA GLY A 304 41.26 12.23 2.05
C GLY A 304 40.71 13.42 1.25
N ASP A 305 39.97 13.16 0.16
CA ASP A 305 39.42 14.23 -0.67
C ASP A 305 38.13 14.81 -0.06
N GLU A 306 38.15 16.13 0.18
CA GLU A 306 36.99 16.94 0.57
C GLU A 306 36.03 17.11 -0.64
N PRO A 307 34.72 16.85 -0.49
CA PRO A 307 33.79 16.93 -1.62
C PRO A 307 33.45 18.38 -1.99
N GLY A 308 33.92 18.81 -3.16
CA GLY A 308 33.57 20.09 -3.77
C GLY A 308 32.05 20.30 -3.94
N GLU A 309 31.56 21.46 -3.51
CA GLU A 309 30.19 21.89 -3.71
C GLU A 309 29.98 22.42 -5.14
N GLU A 310 29.56 21.55 -6.06
CA GLU A 310 28.89 22.02 -7.28
C GLU A 310 27.41 22.27 -7.00
N GLY A 311 27.09 23.54 -6.76
CA GLY A 311 25.73 24.05 -6.67
C GLY A 311 25.12 24.22 -8.06
N GLN A 312 24.41 23.20 -8.54
CA GLN A 312 23.59 23.33 -9.74
C GLN A 312 22.27 24.05 -9.39
N THR A 313 22.13 25.29 -9.85
CA THR A 313 20.90 26.08 -9.74
C THR A 313 19.84 25.50 -10.69
N CYS A 314 18.65 25.16 -10.18
CA CYS A 314 17.51 24.83 -11.03
C CYS A 314 17.03 26.12 -11.70
N GLU A 315 17.41 26.35 -12.96
CA GLU A 315 16.68 27.27 -13.82
C GLU A 315 15.39 26.60 -14.32
N PRO A 316 14.26 27.32 -14.37
CA PRO A 316 13.06 26.84 -15.03
C PRO A 316 13.34 26.70 -16.53
N SER A 317 12.96 25.58 -17.12
CA SER A 317 12.98 25.38 -18.56
C SER A 317 12.06 26.41 -19.23
N THR A 318 12.62 27.51 -19.73
CA THR A 318 11.98 28.33 -20.74
C THR A 318 12.13 27.60 -22.06
N ARG A 319 11.10 26.85 -22.46
CA ARG A 319 10.94 26.43 -23.86
C ARG A 319 10.26 27.58 -24.59
N ASP A 320 11.03 28.24 -25.45
CA ASP A 320 10.51 28.91 -26.65
C ASP A 320 10.27 27.86 -27.75
#